data_AF-A0AA36HLZ7-F1
#
_entry.id   AF-A0AA36HLZ7-F1
#
_cell.length_a   1.000
_cell.length_b   1.000
_cell.length_c   1.000
_cell.angle_alpha   90.00
_cell.angle_beta   90.00
_cell.angle_gamma   90.00
#
_symmetry.space_group_name_H-M   'P 1'
#
loop_
_entity.id
_entity.type
_entity.pdbx_description
1 polymer ?
#
loop_
_entity_poly.entity_id
_entity_poly.type
_entity_poly.pdbx_seq_one_letter_code
_entity_poly.pdbx_strand_id
1 'polypeptide(L)'
;MGAGIAMPPPDVALAGPTRAMIKLPKISFSAINGVAVGGGVNLGLLWQDMVFASEAPGSRKGEGTGRSSFEDATFRYPFGELGLSPELGSSVMLPLELGIRRGGRFGV
;
A
#
# COMPACT_ATOMS: atom_id res chain seq x y z
N MET A 1 45.13 6.95 -12.58
CA MET A 1 43.96 7.80 -12.27
C MET A 1 42.72 6.96 -12.45
N GLY A 2 42.08 6.50 -11.36
CA GLY A 2 40.83 5.74 -11.44
C GLY A 2 39.66 6.71 -11.56
N ALA A 3 38.84 6.54 -12.59
CA ALA A 3 37.59 7.28 -12.72
C ALA A 3 36.70 6.97 -11.51
N GLY A 4 36.27 8.01 -10.78
CA GLY A 4 35.35 7.85 -9.66
C GLY A 4 34.04 7.26 -10.18
N ILE A 5 33.72 6.05 -9.74
CA ILE A 5 32.42 5.43 -10.03
C ILE A 5 31.37 6.30 -9.35
N ALA A 6 30.59 7.02 -10.13
CA ALA A 6 29.45 7.76 -9.61
C ALA A 6 28.51 6.75 -8.94
N MET A 7 28.19 6.96 -7.65
CA MET A 7 27.17 6.15 -7.00
C MET A 7 25.86 6.30 -7.78
N PRO A 8 25.12 5.21 -8.02
CA PRO A 8 23.79 5.32 -8.59
C PRO A 8 22.93 6.22 -7.70
N PRO A 9 22.04 7.05 -8.29
CA PRO A 9 21.17 7.91 -7.51
C PRO A 9 20.34 7.07 -6.52
N PRO A 10 20.08 7.59 -5.30
CA PRO A 10 19.29 6.87 -4.31
C PRO A 10 17.90 6.55 -4.89
N ASP A 11 17.42 5.33 -4.62
CA ASP A 11 16.10 4.87 -5.07
C ASP A 11 14.99 5.47 -4.20
N VAL A 12 14.71 6.75 -4.43
CA VAL A 12 13.74 7.54 -3.64
C VAL A 12 12.31 7.01 -3.81
N ALA A 13 12.00 6.41 -4.96
CA ALA A 13 10.68 5.83 -5.25
C ALA A 13 10.52 4.39 -4.73
N LEU A 14 11.58 3.82 -4.12
CA LEU A 14 11.63 2.44 -3.63
C LEU A 14 11.27 1.40 -4.71
N ALA A 15 11.62 1.68 -5.97
CA ALA A 15 11.33 0.81 -7.11
C ALA A 15 12.06 -0.53 -7.04
N GLY A 16 13.29 -0.55 -6.51
CA GLY A 16 14.09 -1.74 -6.25
C GLY A 16 13.41 -2.67 -5.25
N PRO A 17 13.12 -2.22 -4.02
CA PRO A 17 12.35 -2.98 -3.04
C PRO A 17 10.98 -3.45 -3.55
N THR A 18 10.26 -2.58 -4.28
CA THR A 18 8.98 -2.93 -4.92
C THR A 18 9.14 -4.14 -5.83
N ARG A 19 10.10 -4.09 -6.77
CA ARG A 19 10.36 -5.20 -7.72
C ARG A 19 10.88 -6.45 -7.03
N ALA A 20 11.67 -6.30 -5.97
CA ALA A 20 12.19 -7.43 -5.21
C ALA A 20 11.05 -8.18 -4.48
N MET A 21 10.10 -7.46 -3.91
CA MET A 21 8.93 -8.04 -3.25
C MET A 21 8.00 -8.75 -4.24
N ILE A 22 7.67 -8.13 -5.39
CA ILE A 22 6.82 -8.77 -6.41
C ILE A 22 7.44 -10.06 -6.96
N LYS A 23 8.79 -10.13 -7.04
CA LYS A 23 9.52 -11.29 -7.56
C LYS A 23 9.94 -12.27 -6.47
N LEU A 24 9.47 -12.08 -5.23
CA LEU A 24 9.85 -12.93 -4.12
C LEU A 24 9.39 -14.37 -4.41
N PRO A 25 10.30 -15.37 -4.43
CA PRO A 25 9.93 -16.77 -4.71
C PRO A 25 9.38 -17.44 -3.45
N LYS A 26 8.58 -16.72 -2.66
CA LYS A 26 7.94 -17.16 -1.43
C LYS A 26 6.58 -16.48 -1.34
N ILE A 27 5.59 -17.24 -0.88
CA ILE A 27 4.26 -16.69 -0.62
C ILE A 27 4.36 -15.68 0.52
N SER A 28 3.77 -14.51 0.30
CA SER A 28 3.77 -13.36 1.19
C SER A 28 2.35 -13.05 1.66
N PHE A 29 2.20 -12.84 2.96
CA PHE A 29 0.93 -12.54 3.61
C PHE A 29 1.06 -11.23 4.40
N SER A 30 0.01 -10.42 4.35
CA SER A 30 -0.12 -9.24 5.19
C SER A 30 -1.36 -9.30 6.05
N ALA A 31 -1.20 -8.95 7.33
CA ALA A 31 -2.27 -8.81 8.30
C ALA A 31 -2.32 -7.35 8.76
N ILE A 32 -3.38 -6.64 8.38
CA ILE A 32 -3.54 -5.20 8.61
C ILE A 32 -4.60 -5.01 9.67
N ASN A 33 -4.18 -4.53 10.84
CA ASN A 33 -5.03 -4.41 12.02
C ASN A 33 -5.37 -2.94 12.38
N GLY A 34 -5.22 -2.02 11.42
CA GLY A 34 -5.37 -0.60 11.67
C GLY A 34 -5.09 0.24 10.43
N VAL A 35 -4.43 1.38 10.60
CA VAL A 35 -4.31 2.39 9.55
C VAL A 35 -3.08 2.17 8.65
N ALA A 36 -3.32 2.04 7.35
CA ALA A 36 -2.29 2.04 6.29
C ALA A 36 -2.46 3.28 5.39
N VAL A 37 -1.38 4.05 5.20
CA VAL A 37 -1.43 5.34 4.49
C VAL A 37 -0.32 5.46 3.45
N GLY A 38 -0.66 5.94 2.26
CA GLY A 38 0.27 6.22 1.16
C GLY A 38 1.06 4.98 0.77
N GLY A 39 2.40 5.07 0.87
CA GLY A 39 3.30 3.95 0.59
C GLY A 39 3.06 2.71 1.46
N GLY A 40 2.58 2.89 2.69
CA GLY A 40 2.25 1.79 3.58
C GLY A 40 1.10 0.92 3.05
N VAL A 41 0.19 1.49 2.27
CA VAL A 41 -0.86 0.71 1.61
C VAL A 41 -0.26 -0.20 0.55
N ASN A 42 0.71 0.26 -0.24
CA ASN A 42 1.34 -0.61 -1.25
C ASN A 42 2.07 -1.79 -0.62
N LEU A 43 2.83 -1.52 0.44
CA LEU A 43 3.54 -2.55 1.21
C LEU A 43 2.59 -3.59 1.79
N GLY A 44 1.50 -3.14 2.40
CA GLY A 44 0.55 -4.02 3.09
C GLY A 44 -0.50 -4.67 2.18
N LEU A 45 -0.85 -4.04 1.06
CA LEU A 45 -1.97 -4.45 0.21
C LEU A 45 -1.51 -4.91 -1.18
N LEU A 46 -0.70 -4.12 -1.88
CA LEU A 46 -0.43 -4.32 -3.31
C LEU A 46 0.79 -5.19 -3.62
N TRP A 47 1.70 -5.37 -2.66
CA TRP A 47 2.94 -6.15 -2.86
C TRP A 47 2.84 -7.59 -2.37
N GLN A 48 1.71 -7.96 -1.78
CA GLN A 48 1.54 -9.22 -1.06
C GLN A 48 0.65 -10.15 -1.90
N ASP A 49 0.88 -11.46 -1.79
CA ASP A 49 0.06 -12.44 -2.49
C ASP A 49 -1.34 -12.56 -1.86
N MET A 50 -1.43 -12.41 -0.53
CA MET A 50 -2.69 -12.44 0.21
C MET A 50 -2.70 -11.42 1.35
N VAL A 51 -3.86 -10.80 1.57
CA VAL A 51 -4.03 -9.73 2.55
C VAL A 51 -5.27 -10.00 3.39
N PHE A 52 -5.08 -9.99 4.72
CA PHE A 52 -6.12 -10.07 5.72
C PHE A 52 -6.23 -8.72 6.41
N ALA A 53 -7.41 -8.12 6.36
CA ALA A 53 -7.68 -6.82 6.96
C ALA A 53 -8.63 -7.01 8.16
N SER A 54 -8.34 -6.38 9.29
CA SER A 54 -9.22 -6.41 10.45
C SER A 54 -10.54 -5.72 10.13
N GLU A 55 -11.62 -6.40 10.49
CA GLU A 55 -12.96 -5.81 10.59
C GLU A 55 -13.28 -5.78 12.09
N ALA A 56 -13.56 -4.59 12.64
CA ALA A 56 -13.93 -4.46 14.03
C ALA A 56 -15.27 -5.18 14.28
N PRO A 57 -15.45 -5.79 15.45
CA PRO A 57 -16.72 -6.39 15.84
C PRO A 57 -17.83 -5.33 15.80
N GLY A 58 -18.83 -5.52 14.94
CA GLY A 58 -19.94 -4.58 14.72
C GLY A 58 -19.82 -3.68 13.49
N SER A 59 -18.75 -3.78 12.69
CA SER A 59 -18.58 -3.04 11.44
C SER A 59 -19.47 -3.56 10.29
N ARG A 60 -20.04 -4.77 10.44
CA ARG A 60 -21.17 -5.22 9.61
C ARG A 60 -22.41 -4.42 10.00
N LYS A 61 -23.09 -3.83 9.00
CA LYS A 61 -24.40 -3.19 9.16
C LYS A 61 -25.35 -4.12 9.93
N GLY A 62 -25.49 -3.91 11.25
CA GLY A 62 -26.46 -4.62 12.09
C GLY A 62 -26.02 -5.05 13.49
N GLU A 63 -24.72 -5.05 13.86
CA GLU A 63 -24.31 -5.55 15.18
C GLU A 63 -23.72 -4.44 16.08
N GLY A 64 -24.47 -4.10 17.12
CA GLY A 64 -24.11 -3.05 18.07
C GLY A 64 -23.19 -3.51 19.20
N THR A 65 -22.22 -2.64 19.48
CA THR A 65 -21.78 -2.23 20.83
C THR A 65 -21.12 -3.27 21.74
N GLY A 66 -19.81 -3.39 21.61
CA GLY A 66 -18.89 -3.63 22.72
C GLY A 66 -17.64 -2.79 22.50
N ARG A 67 -17.06 -2.19 23.54
CA ARG A 67 -15.76 -1.50 23.43
C ARG A 67 -14.68 -2.53 23.08
N SER A 68 -14.51 -2.74 21.79
CA SER A 68 -13.46 -3.55 21.20
C SER A 68 -12.21 -2.69 21.07
N SER A 69 -11.08 -3.17 21.58
CA SER A 69 -9.75 -2.59 21.31
C SER A 69 -9.26 -2.89 19.89
N PHE A 70 -10.07 -3.57 19.06
CA PHE A 70 -9.81 -3.79 17.64
C PHE A 70 -10.41 -2.64 16.83
N GLU A 71 -9.58 -2.01 16.02
CA GLU A 71 -9.97 -0.99 15.04
C GLU A 71 -10.12 -1.61 13.65
N ASP A 72 -10.98 -1.00 12.84
CA ASP A 72 -11.11 -1.35 11.42
C ASP A 72 -9.81 -1.04 10.68
N ALA A 73 -9.41 -1.95 9.80
CA ALA A 73 -8.36 -1.67 8.85
C ALA A 73 -8.78 -0.52 7.92
N THR A 74 -8.00 0.55 7.90
CA THR A 74 -8.29 1.75 7.12
C THR A 74 -7.17 2.01 6.13
N PHE A 75 -7.53 2.24 4.87
CA PHE A 75 -6.59 2.48 3.77
C PHE A 75 -6.78 3.86 3.18
N ARG A 76 -5.70 4.64 3.05
CA ARG A 76 -5.77 5.98 2.47
C ARG A 76 -4.58 6.30 1.58
N TYR A 77 -4.84 6.99 0.47
CA TYR A 77 -3.84 7.53 -0.43
C TYR A 77 -3.91 9.06 -0.45
N PRO A 78 -3.20 9.76 0.46
CA PRO A 78 -3.27 11.23 0.57
C PRO A 78 -2.36 11.94 -0.43
N PHE A 79 -1.88 11.27 -1.48
CA PHE A 79 -0.90 11.84 -2.41
C PHE A 79 -1.43 13.09 -3.12
N GLY A 80 -2.68 13.08 -3.59
CA GLY A 80 -3.32 14.25 -4.19
C GLY A 80 -3.43 15.44 -3.23
N GLU A 81 -3.74 15.19 -1.96
CA GLU A 81 -3.80 16.24 -0.92
C GLU A 81 -2.42 16.83 -0.60
N LEU A 82 -1.37 16.02 -0.72
CA LEU A 82 0.02 16.44 -0.53
C LEU A 82 0.63 17.10 -1.78
N GLY A 83 -0.11 17.18 -2.89
CA GLY A 83 0.42 17.66 -4.17
C GLY A 83 1.51 16.75 -4.75
N LEU A 84 1.53 15.48 -4.35
CA LEU A 84 2.48 14.47 -4.80
C LEU A 84 1.82 13.50 -5.77
N SER A 85 2.60 13.00 -6.71
CA SER A 85 2.20 11.83 -7.48
C SER A 85 2.15 10.61 -6.55
N PRO A 86 1.22 9.66 -6.76
CA PRO A 86 1.28 8.37 -6.08
C PRO A 86 2.57 7.61 -6.41
N GLU A 87 3.38 7.33 -5.38
CA GLU A 87 4.69 6.66 -5.47
C GLU A 87 4.61 5.15 -5.16
N LEU A 88 5.76 4.45 -5.12
CA LEU A 88 5.86 3.01 -4.78
C LEU A 88 5.08 2.09 -5.74
N GLY A 89 4.85 2.55 -6.97
CA GLY A 89 4.07 1.83 -7.98
C GLY A 89 2.55 1.93 -7.81
N SER A 90 2.05 2.74 -6.88
CA SER A 90 0.59 2.87 -6.62
C SER A 90 -0.18 3.36 -7.84
N SER A 91 0.39 4.30 -8.60
CA SER A 91 -0.16 4.81 -9.86
C SER A 91 -0.36 3.74 -10.95
N VAL A 92 0.36 2.62 -10.86
CA VAL A 92 0.23 1.49 -11.79
C VAL A 92 -0.58 0.35 -11.16
N MET A 93 -0.28 -0.02 -9.92
CA MET A 93 -0.87 -1.18 -9.25
C MET A 93 -2.32 -0.95 -8.81
N LEU A 94 -2.67 0.25 -8.31
CA LEU A 94 -4.05 0.51 -7.87
C LEU A 94 -5.07 0.39 -9.01
N PRO A 95 -4.82 0.96 -10.22
CA PRO A 95 -5.71 0.74 -11.35
C PRO A 95 -5.80 -0.71 -11.80
N LEU A 96 -4.73 -1.50 -11.65
CA LEU A 96 -4.74 -2.92 -12.01
C LEU A 96 -5.60 -3.75 -11.04
N GLU A 97 -5.50 -3.49 -9.73
CA GLU A 97 -6.26 -4.22 -8.71
C GLU A 97 -7.72 -3.77 -8.59
N LEU A 98 -7.98 -2.46 -8.64
CA LEU A 98 -9.32 -1.90 -8.39
C LEU A 98 -10.07 -1.50 -9.67
N GLY A 99 -9.40 -1.55 -10.82
CA GLY A 99 -9.86 -0.98 -12.08
C GLY A 99 -9.65 0.54 -12.16
N ILE A 100 -9.46 1.04 -13.38
CA ILE A 100 -9.13 2.47 -13.67
C ILE A 100 -10.12 3.44 -13.00
N ARG A 101 -11.42 3.13 -13.01
CA ARG A 101 -12.45 4.04 -12.49
C ARG A 101 -12.41 4.22 -10.97
N ARG A 102 -11.94 3.21 -10.23
CA ARG A 102 -11.80 3.27 -8.77
C ARG A 102 -10.38 3.72 -8.40
N GLY A 103 -9.36 3.21 -9.08
CA GLY A 103 -7.96 3.60 -8.89
C GLY A 103 -7.70 5.08 -9.17
N GLY A 104 -8.32 5.64 -10.22
CA GLY A 104 -8.18 7.07 -10.56
C GLY A 104 -8.74 8.03 -9.51
N ARG A 105 -9.59 7.56 -8.59
CA ARG A 105 -10.08 8.41 -7.48
C ARG A 105 -9.04 8.60 -6.37
N PHE A 106 -7.94 7.85 -6.42
CA PHE A 106 -6.83 7.93 -5.48
C PHE A 106 -5.60 8.64 -6.07
N GLY A 107 -5.61 8.92 -7.37
CA GLY A 107 -4.55 9.58 -8.10
C GLY A 107 -5.09 10.77 -8.87
N VAL A 108 -5.06 11.93 -8.20
CA VAL A 108 -5.43 13.28 -8.69
C VAL A 108 -6.90 13.44 -9.09
#